data_AF-M8BVA0-F1
#
_entry.id   AF-M8BVA0-F1
#
_cell.length_a   1.000
_cell.length_b   1.000
_cell.length_c   1.000
_cell.angle_alpha   90.00
_cell.angle_beta   90.00
_cell.angle_gamma   90.00
#
_symmetry.space_group_name_H-M   'P 1'
#
loop_
_entity.id
_entity.type
_entity.pdbx_description
1 polymer ?
#
loop_
_entity_poly.entity_id
_entity_poly.type
_entity_poly.pdbx_seq_one_letter_code
_entity_poly.pdbx_strand_id
1 'polypeptide(L)'
;MGFDGANVGLMASRDSCVVAELQPSGDGSGRATLLRYTVGQYKWAVTELAYSPPLHRQWFCAGVVSHGGMLWWVELSYGLLACDPYSYKPELVHVPLPAVIDPLPGKVANLANRGSHSCVKASSGRQFTSCTVTMLREG
;
A
#
# COMPACT_ATOMS: atom_id res chain seq x y z
N MET A 1 -10.10 13.35 -14.47
CA MET A 1 -8.76 12.93 -14.04
C MET A 1 -8.70 13.21 -12.53
N GLY A 2 -9.08 12.21 -11.73
CA GLY A 2 -9.08 12.36 -10.27
C GLY A 2 -7.72 11.96 -9.74
N PHE A 3 -6.98 12.91 -9.18
CA PHE A 3 -5.81 12.61 -8.36
C PHE A 3 -6.34 12.12 -7.01
N ASP A 4 -6.53 10.81 -6.87
CA ASP A 4 -6.78 10.23 -5.55
C ASP A 4 -5.50 10.39 -4.73
N GLY A 5 -5.50 11.37 -3.82
CA GLY A 5 -4.40 11.64 -2.88
C GLY A 5 -4.08 10.48 -1.94
N ALA A 6 -4.88 9.41 -1.98
CA ALA A 6 -4.68 8.17 -1.24
C ALA A 6 -3.41 7.39 -1.65
N ASN A 7 -2.73 7.76 -2.75
CA ASN A 7 -1.48 7.13 -3.20
C ASN A 7 -0.21 7.72 -2.55
N VAL A 8 -0.33 8.80 -1.79
CA VAL A 8 0.83 9.50 -1.20
C VAL A 8 1.00 9.11 0.27
N GLY A 9 2.19 8.64 0.61
CA GLY A 9 2.62 8.34 1.98
C GLY A 9 3.72 9.28 2.46
N LEU A 10 3.80 9.46 3.76
CA LEU A 10 4.91 10.17 4.43
C LEU A 10 5.57 9.22 5.43
N MET A 11 6.89 9.16 5.38
CA MET A 11 7.70 8.52 6.41
C MET A 11 8.64 9.54 7.01
N ALA A 12 8.68 9.59 8.34
CA ALA A 12 9.62 10.38 9.10
C ALA A 12 10.66 9.48 9.75
N SER A 13 11.92 9.85 9.61
CA SER A 13 13.05 9.40 10.42
C SER A 13 13.37 10.47 11.48
N ARG A 14 14.37 10.24 12.32
CA ARG A 14 14.81 11.21 13.35
C ARG A 14 15.17 12.57 12.76
N ASP A 15 15.84 12.56 11.60
CA ASP A 15 16.49 13.74 11.04
C ASP A 15 15.97 14.13 9.65
N SER A 16 14.97 13.42 9.12
CA SER A 16 14.57 13.53 7.72
C SER A 16 13.14 13.04 7.52
N CYS A 17 12.45 13.60 6.53
CA CYS A 17 11.13 13.17 6.10
C CYS A 17 11.15 12.86 4.60
N VAL A 18 10.51 11.76 4.21
CA VAL A 18 10.32 11.39 2.80
C VAL A 18 8.83 11.25 2.52
N VAL A 19 8.37 12.02 1.55
CA VAL A 19 7.06 11.82 0.90
C VAL A 19 7.28 10.88 -0.27
N ALA A 20 6.43 9.86 -0.42
CA ALA A 20 6.49 8.98 -1.56
C ALA A 20 5.11 8.70 -2.15
N GLU A 21 5.04 8.62 -3.46
CA GLU A 21 3.86 8.25 -4.22
C GLU A 21 4.16 7.02 -5.07
N LEU A 22 3.29 6.02 -5.02
CA LEU A 22 3.41 4.81 -5.83
C LEU A 22 2.33 4.81 -6.93
N GLN A 23 2.77 4.60 -8.16
CA GLN A 23 1.91 4.58 -9.35
C GLN A 23 2.12 3.27 -10.12
N PRO A 24 1.38 2.20 -9.80
CA PRO A 24 1.38 0.98 -10.60
C PRO A 24 0.72 1.22 -11.97
N SER A 25 1.30 0.68 -13.04
CA SER A 25 0.84 0.93 -14.43
C SER A 25 -0.51 0.27 -14.76
N GLY A 26 -0.87 -0.82 -14.09
CA GLY A 26 -2.14 -1.53 -14.28
C GLY A 26 -2.31 -2.23 -15.63
N ASP A 27 -1.28 -2.21 -16.47
CA ASP A 27 -1.23 -2.76 -17.83
C ASP A 27 -0.78 -4.24 -17.88
N GLY A 28 -0.62 -4.89 -16.73
CA GLY A 28 -0.12 -6.26 -16.62
C GLY A 28 1.39 -6.41 -16.71
N SER A 29 2.16 -5.32 -16.84
CA SER A 29 3.63 -5.40 -16.91
C SER A 29 4.30 -5.73 -15.58
N GLY A 30 3.58 -5.57 -14.45
CA GLY A 30 4.17 -5.67 -13.11
C GLY A 30 5.14 -4.54 -12.80
N ARG A 31 4.98 -3.37 -13.44
CA ARG A 31 5.82 -2.19 -13.23
C ARG A 31 5.07 -1.11 -12.47
N ALA A 32 5.80 -0.38 -11.64
CA ALA A 32 5.29 0.77 -10.91
C ALA A 32 6.32 1.89 -10.88
N THR A 33 5.85 3.12 -10.97
CA THR A 33 6.68 4.31 -10.77
C THR A 33 6.59 4.72 -9.31
N LEU A 34 7.74 4.81 -8.65
CA LEU A 34 7.87 5.37 -7.31
C LEU A 34 8.45 6.79 -7.42
N LEU A 35 7.67 7.77 -6.98
CA LEU A 35 8.13 9.15 -6.80
C LEU A 35 8.50 9.35 -5.33
N ARG A 36 9.67 9.92 -5.07
CA ARG A 36 10.15 10.22 -3.71
C ARG A 36 10.60 11.67 -3.60
N TYR A 37 10.13 12.37 -2.59
CA TYR A 37 10.59 13.69 -2.22
C TYR A 37 11.15 13.64 -0.81
N THR A 38 12.47 13.78 -0.70
CA THR A 38 13.14 13.94 0.59
C THR A 38 13.15 15.42 0.95
N VAL A 39 12.62 15.78 2.12
CA VAL A 39 12.63 17.16 2.61
C VAL A 39 14.07 17.67 2.62
N GLY A 40 14.30 18.84 2.01
CA GLY A 40 15.62 19.45 1.86
C GLY A 40 16.36 19.11 0.56
N GLN A 41 15.91 18.12 -0.23
CA GLN A 41 16.51 17.83 -1.56
C GLN A 41 15.91 18.69 -2.69
N TYR A 42 14.74 19.32 -2.47
CA TYR A 42 14.03 20.20 -3.41
C TYR A 42 13.77 19.62 -4.81
N LYS A 43 13.85 18.29 -4.96
CA LYS A 43 13.61 17.57 -6.21
C LYS A 43 12.95 16.22 -5.94
N TRP A 44 12.11 15.79 -6.87
CA TRP A 44 11.54 14.45 -6.89
C TRP A 44 12.55 13.46 -7.49
N ALA A 45 12.83 12.37 -6.79
CA ALA A 45 13.49 11.20 -7.35
C ALA A 45 12.42 10.27 -7.92
N VAL A 46 12.58 9.89 -9.20
CA VAL A 46 11.69 8.95 -9.88
C VAL A 46 12.43 7.64 -10.04
N THR A 47 11.79 6.53 -9.69
CA THR A 47 12.37 5.19 -9.80
C THR A 47 11.33 4.21 -10.30
N GLU A 48 11.63 3.46 -11.35
CA GLU A 48 10.77 2.36 -11.78
C GLU A 48 11.08 1.09 -11.00
N LEU A 49 10.03 0.44 -10.51
CA LEU A 49 10.09 -0.76 -9.71
C LEU A 49 9.32 -1.89 -10.38
N ALA A 50 9.79 -3.11 -10.17
CA ALA A 50 9.05 -4.32 -10.51
C ALA A 50 8.31 -4.83 -9.26
N TYR A 51 7.14 -5.44 -9.47
CA TYR A 51 6.42 -6.17 -8.44
C TYR A 51 5.70 -7.37 -9.06
N SER A 52 5.40 -8.36 -8.22
CA SER A 52 4.66 -9.56 -8.60
C SER A 52 3.66 -9.91 -7.51
N PRO A 53 2.45 -10.39 -7.86
CA PRO A 53 1.94 -10.63 -9.21
C PRO A 53 1.59 -9.33 -9.97
N PRO A 54 1.55 -9.30 -11.31
CA PRO A 54 1.20 -8.08 -12.04
C PRO A 54 -0.28 -7.71 -11.86
N LEU A 55 -0.59 -6.41 -11.70
CA LEU A 55 -1.97 -5.92 -11.83
C LEU A 55 -2.35 -5.80 -13.31
N HIS A 56 -3.49 -6.38 -13.66
CA HIS A 56 -4.14 -6.23 -14.98
C HIS A 56 -5.31 -5.23 -14.94
N ARG A 57 -5.35 -4.37 -13.93
CA ARG A 57 -6.41 -3.36 -13.72
C ARG A 57 -5.81 -2.10 -13.13
N GLN A 58 -6.59 -1.02 -13.16
CA GLN A 58 -6.23 0.23 -12.50
C GLN A 58 -6.03 0.02 -10.99
N TRP A 59 -4.99 0.66 -10.46
CA TRP A 59 -4.69 0.69 -9.03
C TRP A 59 -5.61 1.68 -8.31
N PHE A 60 -6.29 1.22 -7.27
CA PHE A 60 -7.20 2.04 -6.45
C PHE A 60 -6.75 2.02 -4.99
N CYS A 61 -5.80 2.87 -4.64
CA CYS A 61 -5.29 2.90 -3.28
C CYS A 61 -6.36 3.34 -2.29
N ALA A 62 -6.58 2.51 -1.27
CA ALA A 62 -7.41 2.83 -0.13
C ALA A 62 -6.67 3.68 0.91
N GLY A 63 -5.33 3.72 0.85
CA GLY A 63 -4.50 4.57 1.71
C GLY A 63 -3.07 4.04 1.85
N VAL A 64 -2.23 4.82 2.51
CA VAL A 64 -0.82 4.49 2.77
C VAL A 64 -0.54 4.48 4.27
N VAL A 65 0.15 3.44 4.73
CA VAL A 65 0.56 3.29 6.13
C VAL A 65 2.08 3.33 6.24
N SER A 66 2.61 4.08 7.20
CA SER A 66 4.04 4.06 7.55
C SER A 66 4.23 3.14 8.77
N HIS A 67 4.94 2.03 8.58
CA HIS A 67 5.17 1.07 9.66
C HIS A 67 6.43 0.24 9.40
N GLY A 68 7.23 0.02 10.46
CA GLY A 68 8.37 -0.92 10.41
C GLY A 68 9.46 -0.51 9.43
N GLY A 69 9.67 0.79 9.20
CA GLY A 69 10.63 1.30 8.21
C GLY A 69 10.17 1.17 6.76
N MET A 70 8.91 0.80 6.51
CA MET A 70 8.32 0.69 5.18
C MET A 70 7.06 1.54 5.05
N LEU A 71 6.83 2.05 3.83
CA LEU A 71 5.52 2.54 3.41
C LEU A 71 4.74 1.38 2.81
N TRP A 72 3.46 1.30 3.14
CA TRP A 72 2.55 0.24 2.75
C TRP A 72 1.35 0.85 2.04
N TRP A 73 1.30 0.71 0.72
CA TRP A 73 0.17 1.13 -0.11
C TRP A 73 -0.87 0.01 -0.15
N VAL A 74 -2.10 0.33 0.24
CA VAL A 74 -3.17 -0.65 0.44
C VAL A 74 -4.16 -0.60 -0.71
N GLU A 75 -4.37 -1.71 -1.39
CA GLU A 75 -5.48 -1.91 -2.34
C GLU A 75 -6.28 -3.12 -1.89
N LEU A 76 -7.49 -2.90 -1.37
CA LEU A 76 -8.26 -3.89 -0.61
C LEU A 76 -8.66 -5.13 -1.41
N SER A 77 -8.63 -5.05 -2.75
CA SER A 77 -8.93 -6.18 -3.64
C SER A 77 -7.70 -6.87 -4.24
N TYR A 78 -6.49 -6.40 -3.93
CA TYR A 78 -5.22 -6.95 -4.45
C TYR A 78 -4.24 -7.33 -3.34
N GLY A 79 -4.12 -6.49 -2.31
CA GLY A 79 -3.08 -6.65 -1.30
C GLY A 79 -2.46 -5.33 -0.86
N LEU A 80 -1.29 -5.47 -0.27
CA LEU A 80 -0.41 -4.37 0.05
C LEU A 80 0.82 -4.44 -0.85
N LEU A 81 1.28 -3.28 -1.31
CA LEU A 81 2.62 -3.12 -1.85
C LEU A 81 3.42 -2.33 -0.82
N ALA A 82 4.60 -2.80 -0.48
CA ALA A 82 5.46 -2.18 0.52
C ALA A 82 6.84 -1.85 -0.04
N CYS A 83 7.42 -0.75 0.42
CA CYS A 83 8.76 -0.33 0.03
C CYS A 83 9.40 0.51 1.14
N ASP A 84 10.71 0.37 1.33
CA ASP A 84 11.51 1.32 2.11
C ASP A 84 11.85 2.54 1.24
N PRO A 85 11.28 3.73 1.51
CA PRO A 85 11.52 4.92 0.70
C PRO A 85 12.95 5.47 0.87
N TYR A 86 13.64 5.16 1.96
CA TYR A 86 15.01 5.60 2.24
C TYR A 86 16.07 4.71 1.59
N SER A 87 15.70 3.52 1.12
CA SER A 87 16.63 2.63 0.45
C SER A 87 17.19 3.27 -0.83
N TYR A 88 18.50 3.10 -1.02
CA TYR A 88 19.17 3.48 -2.27
C TYR A 88 18.65 2.67 -3.46
N LYS A 89 18.30 1.39 -3.22
CA LYS A 89 17.67 0.49 -4.20
C LYS A 89 16.33 0.01 -3.60
N PRO A 90 15.26 0.81 -3.76
CA PRO A 90 13.95 0.41 -3.28
C PRO A 90 13.45 -0.82 -4.05
N GLU A 91 12.79 -1.73 -3.35
CA GLU A 91 12.16 -2.92 -3.91
C GLU A 91 10.72 -3.01 -3.39
N LEU A 92 9.80 -3.47 -4.25
CA LEU A 92 8.41 -3.66 -3.87
C LEU A 92 8.18 -5.07 -3.34
N VAL A 93 7.62 -5.14 -2.15
CA VAL A 93 7.14 -6.38 -1.55
C VAL A 93 5.62 -6.43 -1.67
N HIS A 94 5.09 -7.49 -2.29
CA HIS A 94 3.66 -7.76 -2.30
C HIS A 94 3.26 -8.61 -1.09
N VAL A 95 2.19 -8.21 -0.42
CA VAL A 95 1.54 -8.99 0.62
C VAL A 95 0.06 -9.16 0.27
N PRO A 96 -0.39 -10.37 -0.10
CA PRO A 96 -1.80 -10.60 -0.41
C PRO A 96 -2.65 -10.44 0.85
N LEU A 97 -3.83 -9.86 0.70
CA LEU A 97 -4.83 -9.88 1.77
C LEU A 97 -5.45 -11.28 1.87
N PRO A 98 -5.79 -11.74 3.08
CA PRO A 98 -6.47 -13.02 3.26
C PRO A 98 -7.81 -13.01 2.53
N ALA A 99 -8.09 -14.07 1.77
CA ALA A 99 -9.40 -14.27 1.18
C ALA A 99 -10.41 -14.56 2.29
N VAL A 100 -11.44 -13.72 2.42
CA VAL A 100 -12.59 -14.04 3.28
C VAL A 100 -13.41 -15.09 2.54
N ILE A 101 -13.29 -16.35 2.97
CA ILE A 101 -13.98 -17.51 2.35
C ILE A 101 -15.47 -17.52 2.75
N ASP A 102 -15.81 -16.97 3.92
CA ASP A 102 -17.18 -16.92 4.42
C ASP A 102 -17.74 -15.50 4.33
N PRO A 103 -18.70 -15.20 3.43
CA PRO A 103 -19.42 -13.94 3.48
C PRO A 103 -20.10 -13.82 4.85
N LEU A 104 -19.99 -12.63 5.46
CA LEU A 104 -20.68 -12.33 6.72
C LEU A 104 -22.18 -12.66 6.57
N PRO A 105 -22.79 -13.38 7.52
CA PRO A 105 -24.21 -13.71 7.44
C PRO A 105 -25.04 -12.42 7.35
N GLY A 106 -25.80 -12.28 6.26
CA GLY A 106 -26.75 -11.17 6.07
C GLY A 106 -26.40 -10.10 5.03
N LYS A 107 -25.24 -10.15 4.36
CA LYS A 107 -24.93 -9.22 3.27
C LYS A 107 -24.48 -9.96 2.00
N VAL A 108 -25.32 -9.87 0.96
CA VAL A 108 -25.02 -10.38 -0.38
C VAL A 108 -23.68 -9.79 -0.84
N ALA A 109 -22.74 -10.65 -1.22
CA ALA A 109 -21.41 -10.25 -1.67
C ALA A 109 -21.51 -9.51 -3.02
N ASN A 110 -21.79 -8.21 -2.97
CA ASN A 110 -21.58 -7.34 -4.11
C ASN A 110 -20.05 -7.26 -4.32
N LEU A 111 -19.56 -7.86 -5.40
CA LEU A 111 -18.14 -7.81 -5.80
C LEU A 111 -17.61 -6.36 -5.93
N ALA A 112 -18.50 -5.41 -6.20
CA ALA A 112 -18.21 -3.97 -6.23
C ALA A 112 -17.92 -3.35 -4.84
N ASN A 113 -18.17 -4.08 -3.73
CA ASN A 113 -18.12 -3.58 -2.36
C ASN A 113 -17.02 -4.23 -1.50
N ARG A 114 -16.03 -4.90 -2.12
CA ARG A 114 -14.98 -5.63 -1.40
C ARG A 114 -14.13 -4.73 -0.48
N GLY A 115 -14.04 -3.43 -0.79
CA GLY A 115 -13.40 -2.43 0.06
C GLY A 115 -14.19 -2.05 1.32
N SER A 116 -15.48 -2.40 1.41
CA SER A 116 -16.34 -2.08 2.56
C SER A 116 -16.22 -3.10 3.69
N HIS A 117 -15.55 -4.24 3.46
CA HIS A 117 -15.42 -5.33 4.42
C HIS A 117 -14.01 -5.54 4.94
N SER A 118 -13.03 -4.76 4.45
CA SER A 118 -11.62 -4.90 4.78
C SER A 118 -11.05 -3.56 5.21
N CYS A 119 -10.41 -3.49 6.38
CA CYS A 119 -9.64 -2.32 6.78
C CYS A 119 -8.24 -2.75 7.18
N VAL A 120 -7.23 -1.95 6.81
CA VAL A 120 -5.85 -2.11 7.28
C VAL A 120 -5.56 -0.98 8.26
N LYS A 121 -5.10 -1.33 9.45
CA LYS A 121 -4.62 -0.39 10.46
C LYS A 121 -3.27 -0.88 10.99
N ALA A 122 -2.37 0.06 11.29
CA ALA A 122 -1.18 -0.26 12.06
C ALA A 122 -1.58 -0.57 13.50
N SER A 123 -1.07 -1.67 14.07
CA SER A 123 -1.22 -1.99 15.49
C SER A 123 0.13 -1.86 16.18
N SER A 124 0.17 -1.24 17.36
CA SER A 124 1.42 -1.06 18.14
C SER A 124 1.77 -2.29 18.98
N GLY A 125 1.44 -3.49 18.49
CA GLY A 125 1.65 -4.74 19.22
C GLY A 125 3.13 -4.97 19.57
N ARG A 126 3.40 -5.29 20.84
CA ARG A 126 4.74 -5.67 21.31
C ARG A 126 5.07 -7.03 20.68
N GLN A 127 6.07 -7.04 19.79
CA GLN A 127 6.67 -8.20 19.11
C GLN A 127 5.88 -8.74 17.91
N PHE A 128 6.04 -8.16 16.72
CA PHE A 128 6.17 -8.92 15.46
C PHE A 128 6.93 -8.07 14.45
N THR A 129 7.94 -8.65 13.79
CA THR A 129 8.68 -8.10 12.64
C THR A 129 7.83 -8.08 11.36
N SER A 130 6.50 -8.10 11.50
CA SER A 130 5.53 -8.25 10.41
C SER A 130 4.28 -7.45 10.76
N CYS A 131 3.81 -6.60 9.84
CA CYS A 131 2.51 -5.96 9.91
C CYS A 131 1.41 -7.03 9.87
N THR A 132 0.84 -7.39 11.02
CA THR A 132 -0.33 -8.29 11.05
C THR A 132 -1.55 -7.52 10.55
N VAL A 133 -1.93 -7.76 9.28
CA VAL A 133 -3.19 -7.24 8.74
C VAL A 133 -4.34 -8.00 9.39
N THR A 134 -4.99 -7.35 10.37
CA THR A 134 -6.13 -7.94 11.07
C THR A 134 -7.40 -7.31 10.51
N MET A 135 -8.29 -8.16 9.99
CA MET A 135 -9.64 -7.75 9.59
C MET A 135 -10.43 -7.42 10.86
N LEU A 136 -10.71 -6.15 11.11
CA LEU A 136 -11.59 -5.76 12.22
C LEU A 136 -13.03 -6.11 11.83
N ARG A 137 -13.68 -6.97 12.61
CA ARG A 137 -15.14 -7.10 12.62
C ARG A 137 -15.70 -5.90 13.37
N GLU A 138 -16.31 -4.95 12.67
CA GLU A 138 -17.22 -4.01 13.35
C GLU A 138 -18.51 -4.77 13.68
N GLY A 139 -18.91 -4.69 14.96
CA GLY A 139 -20.04 -5.42 15.53
C GLY A 139 -21.40 -4.79 15.23
#